data_AF-A0A7K0Y6L0-F1
#
_entry.id   AF-A0A7K0Y6L0-F1
#
_cell.length_a   1.000
_cell.length_b   1.000
_cell.length_c   1.000
_cell.angle_alpha   90.00
_cell.angle_beta   90.00
_cell.angle_gamma   90.00
#
_symmetry.space_group_name_H-M   'P 1'
#
loop_
_entity.id
_entity.type
_entity.pdbx_description
1 polymer ?
#
loop_
_entity_poly.entity_id
_entity_poly.type
_entity_poly.pdbx_seq_one_letter_code
_entity_poly.pdbx_strand_id
1 'polypeptide(L)'
;MKTFEAVEHFAALARMIAEGDWGYAEPWQGADVVVVDIAPAPVPNDWLPDYEYVVTPYVHELSWVFEQARDAVKDHDGYGMFKEEFFGRMGEAVNACGSDVPITTHLNVALFAARFFVQSVIERFDHE
;
A
#
# COMPACT_ATOMS: atom_id res chain seq x y z
N MET A 1 -1.88 13.38 -13.07
CA MET A 1 -2.09 12.05 -13.70
C MET A 1 -3.56 11.71 -13.54
N LYS A 2 -4.24 11.15 -14.55
CA LYS A 2 -5.71 10.94 -14.46
C LYS A 2 -6.00 9.70 -13.64
N THR A 3 -6.94 9.76 -12.70
CA THR A 3 -7.43 8.64 -11.87
C THR A 3 -7.58 7.31 -12.63
N PHE A 4 -8.04 7.37 -13.87
CA PHE A 4 -8.14 6.23 -14.79
C PHE A 4 -6.82 5.46 -15.00
N GLU A 5 -5.69 6.16 -15.15
CA GLU A 5 -4.38 5.54 -15.40
C GLU A 5 -3.91 4.73 -14.20
N ALA A 6 -4.13 5.22 -12.98
CA ALA A 6 -3.81 4.51 -11.75
C ALA A 6 -4.65 3.23 -11.60
N VAL A 7 -5.95 3.31 -11.92
CA VAL A 7 -6.85 2.15 -11.87
C VAL A 7 -6.44 1.07 -12.87
N GLU A 8 -6.09 1.46 -14.10
CA GLU A 8 -5.59 0.51 -15.12
C GLU A 8 -4.24 -0.09 -14.71
N HIS A 9 -3.35 0.70 -14.12
CA HIS A 9 -2.07 0.21 -13.60
C HIS A 9 -2.29 -0.87 -12.52
N PHE A 10 -3.17 -0.64 -11.55
CA PHE A 10 -3.48 -1.64 -10.52
C PHE A 10 -4.14 -2.90 -11.09
N ALA A 11 -5.00 -2.75 -12.10
CA ALA A 11 -5.57 -3.90 -12.80
C ALA A 11 -4.49 -4.72 -13.53
N ALA A 12 -3.48 -4.07 -14.12
CA ALA A 12 -2.35 -4.75 -14.75
C ALA A 12 -1.50 -5.50 -13.72
N LEU A 13 -1.17 -4.88 -12.58
CA LEU A 13 -0.42 -5.54 -11.50
C LEU A 13 -1.16 -6.76 -10.94
N ALA A 14 -2.47 -6.65 -10.71
CA ALA A 14 -3.26 -7.78 -10.23
C ALA A 14 -3.24 -8.97 -11.20
N ARG A 15 -3.21 -8.73 -12.51
CA ARG A 15 -3.04 -9.79 -13.52
C ARG A 15 -1.65 -10.43 -13.44
N MET A 16 -0.58 -9.63 -13.34
CA MET A 16 0.78 -10.15 -13.17
C MET A 16 0.90 -11.04 -11.92
N ILE A 17 0.37 -10.59 -10.79
CA ILE A 17 0.39 -11.35 -9.54
C ILE A 17 -0.40 -12.66 -9.68
N ALA A 18 -1.54 -12.64 -10.38
CA ALA A 18 -2.32 -13.84 -10.65
C ALA A 18 -1.58 -14.86 -11.53
N GLU A 19 -0.65 -14.40 -12.36
CA GLU A 19 0.24 -15.22 -13.20
C GLU A 19 1.49 -15.71 -12.44
N GLY A 20 1.65 -15.29 -11.17
CA GLY A 20 2.79 -15.67 -10.34
C GLY A 20 4.02 -14.77 -10.53
N ASP A 21 3.82 -13.54 -11.03
CA ASP A 21 4.89 -12.57 -11.27
C ASP A 21 4.73 -11.31 -10.40
N TRP A 22 5.84 -10.83 -9.85
CA TRP A 22 5.93 -9.63 -9.02
C TRP A 22 7.38 -9.16 -8.89
N GLY A 23 7.55 -7.90 -8.54
CA GLY A 23 8.86 -7.32 -8.27
C GLY A 23 9.30 -7.41 -6.81
N TYR A 24 10.47 -6.84 -6.56
CA TYR A 24 11.10 -6.72 -5.25
C TYR A 24 11.58 -5.27 -5.08
N ALA A 25 11.42 -4.73 -3.88
CA ALA A 25 11.92 -3.41 -3.51
C ALA A 25 12.62 -3.46 -2.14
N GLU A 26 13.34 -2.40 -1.80
CA GLU A 26 13.80 -2.18 -0.42
C GLU A 26 12.59 -2.08 0.53
N PRO A 27 12.74 -2.44 1.83
CA PRO A 27 11.66 -2.33 2.79
C PRO A 27 11.03 -0.93 2.80
N TRP A 28 9.72 -0.89 2.59
CA TRP A 28 8.98 0.35 2.49
C TRP A 28 8.95 1.08 3.84
N GLN A 29 9.24 2.37 3.78
CA GLN A 29 9.04 3.31 4.88
C GLN A 29 8.55 4.65 4.32
N GLY A 30 7.32 5.04 4.64
CA GLY A 30 6.76 6.30 4.21
C GLY A 30 5.29 6.47 4.55
N ALA A 31 4.86 7.73 4.65
CA ALA A 31 3.48 8.10 4.99
C ALA A 31 2.98 7.42 6.27
N ASP A 32 3.84 7.42 7.30
CA ASP A 32 3.64 6.79 8.61
C ASP A 32 3.41 5.27 8.59
N VAL A 33 3.65 4.61 7.45
CA VAL A 33 3.58 3.15 7.29
C VAL A 33 4.98 2.56 7.08
N VAL A 34 5.26 1.44 7.75
CA VAL A 34 6.53 0.70 7.62
C VAL A 34 6.24 -0.78 7.41
N VAL A 35 6.81 -1.37 6.36
CA VAL A 35 6.68 -2.81 6.10
C VAL A 35 7.87 -3.54 6.74
N VAL A 36 7.58 -4.49 7.63
CA VAL A 36 8.59 -5.21 8.41
C VAL A 36 8.24 -6.70 8.52
N ASP A 37 9.25 -7.53 8.74
CA ASP A 37 9.07 -8.95 9.03
C ASP A 37 8.67 -9.18 10.49
N ILE A 38 9.18 -8.34 11.39
CA ILE A 38 8.95 -8.36 12.82
C ILE A 38 8.70 -6.93 13.29
N ALA A 39 7.55 -6.69 13.93
CA ALA A 39 7.29 -5.41 14.56
C ALA A 39 8.30 -5.15 15.71
N PRO A 40 8.87 -3.95 15.80
CA PRO A 40 9.73 -3.60 16.93
C PRO A 40 8.93 -3.63 18.23
N ALA A 41 9.62 -3.89 19.34
CA ALA A 41 9.00 -3.80 20.65
C ALA A 41 8.48 -2.36 20.87
N PRO A 42 7.28 -2.19 21.45
CA PRO A 42 6.78 -0.86 21.78
C PRO A 42 7.79 -0.13 22.67
N VAL A 43 8.13 1.12 22.34
CA VAL A 43 9.00 1.95 23.17
C VAL A 43 8.11 2.74 24.14
N PRO A 44 8.18 2.48 25.46
CA PRO A 44 7.34 3.20 26.42
C PRO A 44 7.72 4.69 26.44
N ASN A 45 6.72 5.58 26.33
CA ASN A 45 6.85 7.05 26.38
C ASN A 45 7.57 7.71 25.19
N ASP A 46 7.47 7.15 23.98
CA ASP A 46 7.81 7.93 22.80
C ASP A 46 6.75 9.03 22.57
N TRP A 47 7.21 10.21 22.16
CA TRP A 47 6.37 11.37 21.87
C TRP A 47 5.93 11.41 20.40
N LEU A 48 6.56 10.57 19.57
CA LEU A 48 6.13 10.33 18.19
C LEU A 48 4.96 9.33 18.18
N PRO A 49 3.93 9.55 17.34
CA PRO A 49 2.93 8.52 17.11
C PRO A 49 3.61 7.27 16.56
N ASP A 50 3.18 6.10 17.04
CA ASP A 50 3.69 4.82 16.55
C ASP A 50 3.43 4.74 15.04
N TYR A 51 4.45 4.39 14.27
CA TYR A 51 4.27 4.00 12.87
C TYR A 51 3.25 2.86 12.77
N GLU A 52 2.48 2.85 11.70
CA GLU A 52 1.70 1.68 11.34
C GLU A 52 2.65 0.61 10.75
N TYR A 53 2.94 -0.42 11.56
CA TYR A 53 3.74 -1.55 11.11
C TYR A 53 2.87 -2.56 10.37
N VAL A 54 3.23 -2.83 9.11
CA VAL A 54 2.66 -3.92 8.31
C VAL A 54 3.58 -5.12 8.45
N VAL A 55 3.13 -6.12 9.22
CA VAL A 55 3.96 -7.26 9.59
C VAL A 55 3.73 -8.41 8.62
N THR A 56 4.75 -8.74 7.82
CA THR A 56 4.65 -9.78 6.80
C THR A 56 6.00 -10.46 6.53
N PRO A 57 6.04 -11.77 6.28
CA PRO A 57 7.26 -12.42 5.80
C PRO A 57 7.66 -12.00 4.36
N TYR A 58 6.77 -11.32 3.62
CA TYR A 58 6.96 -10.93 2.22
C TYR A 58 7.33 -9.43 2.09
N VAL A 59 8.28 -8.98 2.92
CA VAL A 59 8.62 -7.55 3.06
C VAL A 59 8.95 -6.90 1.72
N HIS A 60 9.82 -7.52 0.93
CA HIS A 60 10.33 -6.92 -0.30
C HIS A 60 9.29 -6.89 -1.42
N GLU A 61 8.48 -7.95 -1.53
CA GLU A 61 7.42 -8.06 -2.53
C GLU A 61 6.26 -7.11 -2.21
N LEU A 62 5.87 -7.01 -0.94
CA LEU A 62 4.85 -6.05 -0.54
C LEU A 62 5.35 -4.61 -0.67
N SER A 63 6.60 -4.35 -0.31
CA SER A 63 7.21 -3.02 -0.49
C SER A 63 7.22 -2.61 -1.96
N TRP A 64 7.46 -3.56 -2.88
CA TRP A 64 7.34 -3.30 -4.31
C TRP A 64 5.92 -2.88 -4.70
N VAL A 65 4.88 -3.53 -4.18
CA VAL A 65 3.48 -3.11 -4.41
C VAL A 65 3.23 -1.69 -3.89
N PHE A 66 3.77 -1.34 -2.72
CA PHE A 66 3.67 0.02 -2.17
C PHE A 66 4.39 1.05 -3.06
N GLU A 67 5.55 0.72 -3.62
CA GLU A 67 6.24 1.59 -4.59
C GLU A 67 5.44 1.77 -5.89
N GLN A 68 4.87 0.69 -6.44
CA GLN A 68 4.01 0.79 -7.63
C GLN A 68 2.78 1.64 -7.34
N ALA A 69 2.16 1.44 -6.16
CA ALA A 69 1.03 2.23 -5.70
C ALA A 69 1.37 3.72 -5.57
N ARG A 70 2.51 4.05 -4.96
CA ARG A 70 3.04 5.41 -4.88
C ARG A 70 3.22 6.00 -6.27
N ASP A 71 3.94 5.31 -7.14
CA ASP A 71 4.30 5.85 -8.45
C ASP A 71 3.06 6.10 -9.32
N ALA A 72 2.00 5.31 -9.11
CA ALA A 72 0.70 5.49 -9.75
C ALA A 72 -0.14 6.67 -9.21
N VAL A 73 0.21 7.28 -8.08
CA VAL A 73 -0.60 8.38 -7.49
C VAL A 73 0.20 9.61 -7.01
N LYS A 74 1.54 9.54 -6.97
CA LYS A 74 2.40 10.61 -6.41
C LYS A 74 2.30 11.95 -7.14
N ASP A 75 1.98 11.91 -8.43
CA ASP A 75 1.80 13.09 -9.29
C ASP A 75 0.32 13.54 -9.34
N HIS A 76 -0.52 13.06 -8.42
CA HIS A 76 -1.88 13.55 -8.26
C HIS A 76 -1.89 14.82 -7.42
N ASP A 77 -2.71 15.79 -7.81
CA ASP A 77 -2.94 16.98 -6.99
C ASP A 77 -3.52 16.55 -5.64
N GLY A 78 -2.96 17.11 -4.56
CA GLY A 78 -3.33 16.74 -3.21
C GLY A 78 -2.73 15.44 -2.69
N TYR A 79 -1.78 14.79 -3.38
CA TYR A 79 -1.08 13.60 -2.88
C TYR A 79 -0.58 13.75 -1.44
N GLY A 80 0.02 14.90 -1.10
CA GLY A 80 0.49 15.18 0.26
C GLY A 80 -0.61 15.28 1.33
N MET A 81 -1.89 15.38 0.94
CA MET A 81 -3.04 15.42 1.85
C MET A 81 -3.66 14.04 2.09
N PHE A 82 -3.50 13.10 1.15
CA PHE A 82 -4.17 11.80 1.21
C PHE A 82 -3.23 10.61 1.36
N LYS A 83 -1.91 10.78 1.16
CA LYS A 83 -0.95 9.67 1.12
C LYS A 83 -0.97 8.83 2.40
N GLU A 84 -1.08 9.45 3.58
CA GLU A 84 -1.10 8.74 4.87
C GLU A 84 -2.32 7.81 4.96
N GLU A 85 -3.51 8.29 4.59
CA GLU A 85 -4.72 7.45 4.56
C GLU A 85 -4.64 6.36 3.48
N PHE A 86 -4.07 6.69 2.31
CA PHE A 86 -3.91 5.75 1.20
C PHE A 86 -3.04 4.56 1.60
N PHE A 87 -1.83 4.82 2.12
CA PHE A 87 -0.92 3.76 2.53
C PHE A 87 -1.37 3.08 3.82
N GLY A 88 -1.98 3.81 4.76
CA GLY A 88 -2.57 3.22 5.97
C GLY A 88 -3.62 2.19 5.64
N ARG A 89 -4.57 2.49 4.74
CA ARG A 89 -5.59 1.52 4.30
C ARG A 89 -5.01 0.30 3.58
N MET A 90 -3.90 0.47 2.86
CA MET A 90 -3.18 -0.67 2.28
C MET A 90 -2.58 -1.55 3.37
N GLY A 91 -1.93 -0.93 4.37
CA GLY A 91 -1.34 -1.63 5.51
C GLY A 91 -2.37 -2.36 6.36
N GLU A 92 -3.46 -1.69 6.70
CA GLU A 92 -4.59 -2.26 7.44
C GLU A 92 -5.16 -3.49 6.72
N ALA A 93 -5.35 -3.42 5.40
CA ALA A 93 -5.88 -4.53 4.61
C ALA A 93 -4.95 -5.76 4.63
N VAL A 94 -3.63 -5.54 4.58
CA VAL A 94 -2.65 -6.63 4.67
C VAL A 94 -2.62 -7.22 6.07
N ASN A 95 -2.55 -6.39 7.12
CA ASN A 95 -2.56 -6.87 8.50
C ASN A 95 -3.83 -7.68 8.83
N ALA A 96 -4.98 -7.28 8.26
CA ALA A 96 -6.26 -7.98 8.46
C ALA A 96 -6.31 -9.39 7.86
N CYS A 97 -5.49 -9.71 6.85
CA CYS A 97 -5.51 -11.04 6.21
C CYS A 97 -4.62 -12.08 6.93
N GLY A 98 -3.81 -11.67 7.91
CA GLY A 98 -2.91 -12.56 8.67
C GLY A 98 -1.62 -12.89 7.93
N SER A 99 -0.58 -13.30 8.66
CA SER A 99 0.76 -13.57 8.08
C SER A 99 0.92 -14.98 7.50
N ASP A 100 -0.04 -15.87 7.71
CA ASP A 100 -0.03 -17.28 7.28
C ASP A 100 -0.64 -17.52 5.90
N VAL A 101 -1.21 -16.50 5.28
CA VAL A 101 -1.77 -16.59 3.93
C VAL A 101 -0.68 -16.53 2.84
N PRO A 102 -0.97 -17.02 1.63
CA PRO A 102 -0.03 -16.94 0.51
C PRO A 102 0.34 -15.49 0.16
N ILE A 103 1.55 -15.31 -0.35
CA ILE A 103 2.05 -14.00 -0.84
C ILE A 103 1.06 -13.31 -1.78
N THR A 104 0.46 -14.06 -2.71
CA THR A 104 -0.51 -13.52 -3.66
C THR A 104 -1.72 -12.89 -2.96
N THR A 105 -2.10 -13.37 -1.76
CA THR A 105 -3.16 -12.75 -0.97
C THR A 105 -2.70 -11.41 -0.43
N HIS A 106 -1.51 -11.31 0.17
CA HIS A 106 -0.95 -10.04 0.68
C HIS A 106 -0.86 -8.97 -0.41
N LEU A 107 -0.31 -9.33 -1.57
CA LEU A 107 -0.15 -8.39 -2.68
C LEU A 107 -1.51 -7.94 -3.23
N ASN A 108 -2.46 -8.86 -3.39
CA ASN A 108 -3.78 -8.54 -3.94
C ASN A 108 -4.66 -7.73 -2.98
N VAL A 109 -4.60 -7.95 -1.66
CA VAL A 109 -5.38 -7.14 -0.71
C VAL A 109 -4.86 -5.72 -0.62
N ALA A 110 -3.53 -5.52 -0.69
CA ALA A 110 -2.93 -4.18 -0.77
C ALA A 110 -3.37 -3.46 -2.06
N LEU A 111 -3.30 -4.13 -3.22
CA LEU A 111 -3.77 -3.55 -4.48
C LEU A 111 -5.27 -3.26 -4.50
N PHE A 112 -6.08 -4.13 -3.89
CA PHE A 112 -7.52 -3.92 -3.77
C PHE A 112 -7.81 -2.66 -2.94
N ALA A 113 -7.16 -2.49 -1.80
CA ALA A 113 -7.29 -1.30 -0.97
C ALA A 113 -6.85 -0.03 -1.72
N ALA A 114 -5.71 -0.08 -2.41
CA ALA A 114 -5.21 1.03 -3.23
C ALA A 114 -6.22 1.43 -4.31
N ARG A 115 -6.70 0.47 -5.10
CA ARG A 115 -7.68 0.70 -6.16
C ARG A 115 -8.98 1.26 -5.60
N PHE A 116 -9.50 0.68 -4.53
CA PHE A 116 -10.73 1.14 -3.90
C PHE A 116 -10.60 2.59 -3.41
N PHE A 117 -9.46 2.96 -2.83
CA PHE A 117 -9.19 4.33 -2.41
C PHE A 117 -9.24 5.31 -3.59
N VAL A 118 -8.50 5.00 -4.67
CA VAL A 118 -8.47 5.84 -5.87
C VAL A 118 -9.87 6.04 -6.45
N GLN A 119 -10.65 4.96 -6.58
CA GLN A 119 -12.02 5.02 -7.12
C GLN A 119 -13.01 5.75 -6.20
N SER A 120 -12.84 5.69 -4.88
CA SER A 120 -13.83 6.23 -3.93
C SER A 120 -13.51 7.62 -3.41
N VAL A 121 -12.23 8.00 -3.38
CA VAL A 121 -11.74 9.23 -2.77
C VAL A 121 -11.22 10.19 -3.83
N ILE A 122 -10.31 9.74 -4.71
CA ILE A 122 -9.68 10.63 -5.70
C ILE A 122 -10.68 11.05 -6.78
N GLU A 123 -11.53 10.15 -7.26
CA GLU A 123 -12.59 10.50 -8.23
C GLU A 123 -13.57 11.57 -7.70
N ARG A 124 -13.71 11.73 -6.39
CA ARG A 124 -14.56 12.79 -5.81
C ARG A 124 -13.91 14.16 -5.84
N PHE A 125 -12.58 14.24 -5.79
CA PHE A 125 -11.83 15.49 -5.86
C PHE A 125 -11.71 16.02 -7.30
N ASP A 126 -11.84 15.16 -8.32
CA ASP A 126 -11.82 15.57 -9.74
C ASP A 126 -13.12 16.26 -10.21
N HIS A 127 -14.16 16.30 -9.36
CA HIS A 127 -15.49 16.83 -9.70
C HIS A 127 -15.90 18.11 -8.94
N GLU A 128 -15.01 18.71 -8.15
CA GLU A 128 -15.20 20.02 -7.50
C GLU A 128 -14.41 21.14 -8.22
#